data_AF-A0A248YTT6-F1
#
_entry.id   AF-A0A248YTT6-F1
#
_cell.length_a   1.000
_cell.length_b   1.000
_cell.length_c   1.000
_cell.angle_alpha   90.00
_cell.angle_beta   90.00
_cell.angle_gamma   90.00
#
_symmetry.space_group_name_H-M   'P 1'
#
loop_
_entity.id
_entity.type
_entity.pdbx_description
1 polymer ?
#
loop_
_entity_poly.entity_id
_entity_poly.type
_entity_poly.pdbx_seq_one_letter_code
_entity_poly.pdbx_strand_id
1 'polypeptide(L)'
;MSGTDHIGLPRPVRLASALVATAATLAALDALAALLSLRRVNARADSLIRLMYDPEQGRQIIQALRSGLYDNLAIGIVVALLLLPLAFGVRRPSRRIRVVMWVVPVVAWTGLGCALATGPEISTYTDGIQNAAALHEWKQLVPGWYNNLHSITVFLILAGLTAAALLLTKRELVAFYGRSDPETDTGDLWSHLRRDDNSRSA
;
A
#
# COMPACT_ATOMS: atom_id res chain seq x y z
N MET A 1 -39.00 19.47 -18.70
CA MET A 1 -38.34 18.14 -18.71
C MET A 1 -36.85 18.37 -18.48
N SER A 2 -36.44 18.43 -17.21
CA SER A 2 -35.04 18.56 -16.82
C SER A 2 -34.55 17.15 -16.50
N GLY A 3 -33.94 16.50 -17.50
CA GLY A 3 -33.21 15.28 -17.30
C GLY A 3 -31.93 15.65 -16.55
N THR A 4 -31.95 15.54 -15.23
CA THR A 4 -30.72 15.43 -14.44
C THR A 4 -30.08 14.10 -14.82
N ASP A 5 -29.39 14.08 -15.96
CA ASP A 5 -28.43 13.04 -16.27
C ASP A 5 -27.41 13.09 -15.14
N HIS A 6 -27.58 12.21 -14.16
CA HIS A 6 -26.56 11.97 -13.16
C HIS A 6 -25.29 11.63 -13.94
N ILE A 7 -24.38 12.61 -14.05
CA ILE A 7 -23.05 12.41 -14.61
C ILE A 7 -22.32 11.51 -13.61
N GLY A 8 -22.66 10.22 -13.65
CA GLY A 8 -22.10 9.21 -12.81
C GLY A 8 -20.64 9.04 -13.19
N LEU A 9 -19.79 8.89 -12.18
CA LEU A 9 -18.40 8.52 -12.41
C LEU A 9 -18.34 7.27 -13.31
N PRO A 10 -17.47 7.26 -14.34
CA PRO A 10 -17.30 6.10 -15.21
C PRO A 10 -17.10 4.84 -14.36
N ARG A 11 -17.75 3.73 -14.76
CA ARG A 11 -17.62 2.43 -14.07
C ARG A 11 -16.17 2.06 -13.73
N PRO A 12 -15.16 2.22 -14.63
CA PRO A 12 -13.79 1.85 -14.29
C PRO A 12 -13.16 2.77 -13.22
N VAL A 13 -13.54 4.05 -13.15
CA VAL A 13 -13.10 4.98 -12.09
C VAL A 13 -13.64 4.54 -10.72
N ARG A 14 -14.93 4.16 -10.67
CA ARG A 14 -15.57 3.65 -9.44
C ARG A 14 -14.91 2.37 -8.95
N LEU A 15 -14.64 1.43 -9.85
CA LEU A 15 -13.97 0.16 -9.53
C LEU A 15 -12.53 0.41 -9.07
N ALA A 16 -11.76 1.26 -9.75
CA ALA A 16 -10.41 1.60 -9.32
C ALA A 16 -10.39 2.26 -7.94
N SER A 17 -11.30 3.22 -7.69
CA SER A 17 -11.44 3.87 -6.37
C SER A 17 -11.79 2.84 -5.28
N ALA A 18 -12.69 1.90 -5.56
CA ALA A 18 -13.04 0.83 -4.62
C ALA A 18 -11.86 -0.11 -4.35
N LEU A 19 -11.13 -0.54 -5.38
CA LEU A 19 -9.95 -1.39 -5.23
C LEU A 19 -8.85 -0.72 -4.39
N VAL A 20 -8.56 0.56 -4.66
CA VAL A 20 -7.56 1.32 -3.89
C VAL A 20 -8.02 1.52 -2.44
N ALA A 21 -9.32 1.79 -2.21
CA ALA A 21 -9.86 1.89 -0.86
C ALA A 21 -9.76 0.55 -0.10
N THR A 22 -10.12 -0.57 -0.75
CA THR A 22 -9.98 -1.90 -0.15
C THR A 22 -8.52 -2.20 0.17
N ALA A 23 -7.58 -1.88 -0.74
CA ALA A 23 -6.15 -2.04 -0.49
C ALA A 23 -5.68 -1.19 0.70
N ALA A 24 -6.16 0.05 0.85
CA ALA A 24 -5.86 0.88 2.01
C ALA A 24 -6.39 0.26 3.32
N THR A 25 -7.62 -0.28 3.31
CA THR A 25 -8.18 -0.96 4.50
C THR A 25 -7.42 -2.23 4.86
N LEU A 26 -7.00 -3.00 3.86
CA LEU A 26 -6.18 -4.19 4.05
C LEU A 26 -4.81 -3.83 4.65
N ALA A 27 -4.15 -2.79 4.14
CA ALA A 27 -2.88 -2.30 4.70
C ALA A 27 -3.03 -1.84 6.17
N ALA A 28 -4.14 -1.18 6.52
CA ALA A 28 -4.43 -0.79 7.89
C ALA A 28 -4.69 -2.00 8.81
N LEU A 29 -5.38 -3.03 8.32
CA LEU A 29 -5.59 -4.28 9.06
C LEU A 29 -4.28 -5.04 9.28
N ASP A 30 -3.40 -5.06 8.29
CA ASP A 30 -2.07 -5.68 8.40
C ASP A 30 -1.20 -4.95 9.43
N ALA A 31 -1.18 -3.62 9.40
CA ALA A 31 -0.52 -2.80 10.40
C ALA A 31 -1.08 -3.06 11.81
N LEU A 32 -2.41 -3.17 11.96
CA LEU A 32 -3.03 -3.51 13.23
C LEU A 32 -2.63 -4.90 13.72
N ALA A 33 -2.56 -5.88 12.82
CA ALA A 33 -2.09 -7.23 13.14
C ALA A 33 -0.63 -7.22 13.62
N ALA A 34 0.25 -6.48 12.94
CA ALA A 34 1.65 -6.31 13.35
C ALA A 34 1.76 -5.65 14.73
N LEU A 35 0.95 -4.62 15.01
CA LEU A 35 0.90 -3.95 16.32
C LEU A 35 0.46 -4.91 17.44
N LEU A 36 -0.56 -5.73 17.20
CA LEU A 36 -1.03 -6.73 18.17
C LEU A 36 0.02 -7.80 18.43
N SER A 37 0.69 -8.28 17.38
CA SER A 37 1.81 -9.22 17.48
C SER A 37 2.96 -8.61 18.28
N LEU A 38 3.33 -7.35 18.01
CA LEU A 38 4.40 -6.65 18.73
C LEU A 38 4.09 -6.50 20.22
N ARG A 39 2.84 -6.16 20.59
CA ARG A 39 2.41 -6.12 22.00
C ARG A 39 2.56 -7.48 22.68
N ARG A 40 2.19 -8.55 21.99
CA ARG A 40 2.31 -9.92 22.49
C ARG A 40 3.77 -10.34 22.65
N VAL A 41 4.63 -9.99 21.69
CA VAL A 41 6.08 -10.21 21.76
C VAL A 41 6.67 -9.48 22.96
N ASN A 42 6.32 -8.22 23.17
CA ASN A 42 6.80 -7.45 24.31
C ASN A 42 6.36 -8.01 25.66
N ALA A 43 5.16 -8.58 25.75
CA ALA A 43 4.67 -9.19 26.99
C ALA A 43 5.32 -10.55 27.30
N ARG A 44 5.91 -11.24 26.30
CA ARG A 44 6.40 -12.62 26.42
C ARG A 44 7.88 -12.82 26.09
N ALA A 45 8.58 -11.78 25.67
CA ALA A 45 10.00 -11.86 25.34
C ALA A 45 10.84 -12.42 26.49
N ASP A 46 10.62 -11.93 27.71
CA ASP A 46 11.41 -12.31 28.88
C ASP A 46 11.20 -13.76 29.30
N SER A 47 10.01 -14.34 29.10
CA SER A 47 9.76 -15.76 29.40
C SER A 47 10.56 -16.65 28.46
N LEU A 48 10.60 -16.33 27.17
CA LEU A 48 11.40 -17.08 26.21
C LEU A 48 12.90 -16.98 26.52
N ILE A 49 13.41 -15.76 26.76
CA ILE A 49 14.86 -15.54 27.01
C ILE A 49 15.34 -16.36 28.20
N ARG A 50 14.52 -16.50 29.26
CA ARG A 50 14.86 -17.31 30.44
C ARG A 50 14.89 -18.82 30.19
N LEU A 51 14.18 -19.30 29.17
CA LEU A 51 14.10 -20.71 28.81
C LEU A 51 15.14 -21.15 27.77
N MET A 52 15.80 -20.18 27.13
CA MET A 52 16.89 -20.44 26.19
C MET A 52 18.19 -20.78 26.92
N TYR A 53 18.97 -21.68 26.32
CA TYR A 53 20.29 -22.04 26.85
C TYR A 53 21.27 -20.86 26.81
N ASP A 54 21.22 -20.08 25.73
CA ASP A 54 21.96 -18.84 25.55
C ASP A 54 21.00 -17.64 25.58
N PRO A 55 20.99 -16.85 26.67
CA PRO A 55 20.14 -15.65 26.77
C PRO A 55 20.47 -14.57 25.73
N GLU A 56 21.72 -14.46 25.28
CA GLU A 56 22.11 -13.46 24.28
C GLU A 56 21.54 -13.83 22.92
N GLN A 57 21.57 -15.12 22.56
CA GLN A 57 20.88 -15.61 21.36
C GLN A 57 19.37 -15.30 21.41
N GLY A 58 18.73 -15.52 22.56
CA GLY A 58 17.32 -15.17 22.74
C GLY A 58 17.02 -13.69 22.57
N ARG A 59 17.88 -12.80 23.08
CA ARG A 59 17.76 -11.36 22.87
C ARG A 59 17.89 -10.98 21.40
N GLN A 60 18.85 -11.57 20.68
CA GLN A 60 19.05 -11.32 19.25
C GLN A 60 17.82 -11.74 18.43
N ILE A 61 17.25 -12.92 18.71
CA ILE A 61 16.04 -13.41 18.05
C ILE A 61 14.85 -12.49 18.32
N ILE A 62 14.61 -12.11 19.59
CA ILE A 62 13.54 -11.19 19.95
C ILE A 62 13.73 -9.81 19.30
N GLN A 63 14.97 -9.31 19.23
CA GLN A 63 15.28 -8.04 18.58
C GLN A 63 15.02 -8.10 17.08
N ALA A 64 15.45 -9.16 16.40
CA ALA A 64 15.18 -9.38 14.99
C ALA A 64 13.67 -9.45 14.70
N LEU A 65 12.93 -10.20 15.53
CA LEU A 65 11.47 -10.31 15.42
C LEU A 65 10.78 -8.96 15.64
N ARG A 66 11.22 -8.18 16.64
CA ARG A 66 10.72 -6.81 16.88
C ARG A 66 11.00 -5.92 15.68
N SER A 67 12.22 -5.95 15.13
CA SER A 67 12.59 -5.14 13.97
C SER A 67 11.67 -5.44 12.79
N GLY A 68 11.50 -6.71 12.43
CA GLY A 68 10.61 -7.10 11.33
C GLY A 68 9.15 -6.68 11.56
N LEU A 69 8.64 -6.81 12.78
CA LEU A 69 7.29 -6.35 13.12
C LEU A 69 7.15 -4.82 13.07
N TYR A 70 8.17 -4.07 13.47
CA TYR A 70 8.19 -2.60 13.34
C TYR A 70 8.25 -2.17 11.88
N ASP A 71 9.06 -2.84 11.07
CA ASP A 71 9.17 -2.56 9.64
C ASP A 71 7.83 -2.83 8.94
N ASN A 72 7.20 -3.98 9.20
CA ASN A 72 5.87 -4.32 8.68
C ASN A 72 4.80 -3.31 9.12
N LEU A 73 4.81 -2.93 10.41
CA LEU A 73 3.91 -1.90 10.94
C LEU A 73 4.10 -0.55 10.25
N ALA A 74 5.35 -0.10 10.09
CA ALA A 74 5.68 1.17 9.46
C ALA A 74 5.28 1.19 7.99
N ILE A 75 5.63 0.14 7.25
CA ILE A 75 5.28 -0.02 5.83
C ILE A 75 3.76 -0.07 5.66
N GLY A 76 3.05 -0.84 6.48
CA GLY A 76 1.59 -0.92 6.45
C GLY A 76 0.91 0.44 6.70
N ILE A 77 1.39 1.21 7.68
CA ILE A 77 0.89 2.57 7.95
C ILE A 77 1.17 3.49 6.77
N VAL A 78 2.39 3.51 6.23
CA VAL A 78 2.76 4.36 5.10
C VAL A 78 1.93 4.03 3.87
N VAL A 79 1.77 2.75 3.53
CA VAL A 79 0.93 2.31 2.42
C VAL A 79 -0.52 2.71 2.63
N ALA A 80 -1.09 2.50 3.81
CA ALA A 80 -2.47 2.92 4.12
C ALA A 80 -2.65 4.44 3.97
N LEU A 81 -1.71 5.24 4.50
CA LEU A 81 -1.73 6.70 4.41
C LEU A 81 -1.54 7.23 2.99
N LEU A 82 -0.80 6.53 2.12
CA LEU A 82 -0.65 6.89 0.72
C LEU A 82 -1.89 6.50 -0.11
N LEU A 83 -2.46 5.32 0.13
CA LEU A 83 -3.58 4.80 -0.66
C LEU A 83 -4.91 5.46 -0.28
N LEU A 84 -5.13 5.82 0.98
CA LEU A 84 -6.37 6.46 1.42
C LEU A 84 -6.69 7.76 0.67
N PRO A 85 -5.81 8.79 0.64
CA PRO A 85 -6.06 10.01 -0.14
C PRO A 85 -6.10 9.72 -1.64
N LEU A 86 -5.34 8.73 -2.12
CA LEU A 86 -5.38 8.32 -3.51
C LEU A 86 -6.75 7.78 -3.89
N ALA A 87 -7.40 6.96 -3.04
CA ALA A 87 -8.74 6.41 -3.26
C ALA A 87 -9.80 7.49 -3.49
N PHE A 88 -9.71 8.61 -2.75
CA PHE A 88 -10.53 9.79 -2.95
C PHE A 88 -10.09 10.59 -4.18
N GLY A 89 -8.78 10.71 -4.40
CA GLY A 89 -8.16 11.39 -5.53
C GLY A 89 -8.58 10.82 -6.89
N VAL A 90 -8.70 9.50 -7.04
CA VAL A 90 -9.09 8.83 -8.31
C VAL A 90 -10.38 9.40 -8.92
N ARG A 91 -11.27 9.95 -8.09
CA ARG A 91 -12.56 10.50 -8.53
C ARG A 91 -12.43 11.90 -9.14
N ARG A 92 -11.29 12.57 -8.94
CA ARG A 92 -11.04 13.92 -9.45
C ARG A 92 -10.31 13.82 -10.80
N PRO A 93 -10.84 14.41 -11.88
CA PRO A 93 -10.19 14.39 -13.18
C PRO A 93 -9.00 15.37 -13.17
N SER A 94 -7.82 14.91 -12.75
CA SER A 94 -6.59 15.71 -12.76
C SER A 94 -5.43 14.92 -13.35
N ARG A 95 -4.66 15.55 -14.25
CA ARG A 95 -3.44 14.94 -14.81
C ARG A 95 -2.41 14.58 -13.73
N ARG A 96 -2.31 15.38 -12.67
CA ARG A 96 -1.41 15.12 -11.54
C ARG A 96 -1.77 13.82 -10.84
N ILE A 97 -3.06 13.59 -10.61
CA ILE A 97 -3.56 12.37 -9.97
C ILE A 97 -3.24 11.15 -10.81
N ARG A 98 -3.37 11.24 -12.15
CA ARG A 98 -2.97 10.15 -13.05
C ARG A 98 -1.51 9.75 -12.87
N VAL A 99 -0.59 10.70 -12.75
CA VAL A 99 0.84 10.41 -12.52
C VAL A 99 1.05 9.78 -11.14
N VAL A 100 0.43 10.35 -10.10
CA VAL A 100 0.51 9.80 -8.73
C VAL A 100 -0.03 8.37 -8.67
N MET A 101 -1.08 8.04 -9.43
CA MET A 101 -1.64 6.69 -9.51
C MET A 101 -0.71 5.67 -10.18
N TRP A 102 0.33 6.10 -10.90
CA TRP A 102 1.37 5.19 -11.40
C TRP A 102 2.53 5.05 -10.42
N VAL A 103 2.92 6.14 -9.77
CA VAL A 103 4.06 6.16 -8.84
C VAL A 103 3.74 5.43 -7.54
N VAL A 104 2.58 5.71 -6.93
CA VAL A 104 2.22 5.17 -5.62
C VAL A 104 2.16 3.63 -5.62
N PRO A 105 1.53 2.95 -6.61
CA PRO A 105 1.56 1.49 -6.66
C PRO A 105 2.97 0.91 -6.77
N VAL A 106 3.87 1.54 -7.54
CA VAL A 106 5.26 1.06 -7.67
C VAL A 106 5.97 1.15 -6.32
N VAL A 107 5.85 2.29 -5.62
CA VAL A 107 6.43 2.46 -4.29
C VAL A 107 5.85 1.44 -3.29
N ALA A 108 4.53 1.23 -3.31
CA ALA A 108 3.87 0.24 -2.46
C ALA A 108 4.33 -1.19 -2.80
N TRP A 109 4.47 -1.54 -4.08
CA TRP A 109 5.01 -2.82 -4.53
C TRP A 109 6.42 -3.07 -4.02
N THR A 110 7.31 -2.08 -4.16
CA THR A 110 8.69 -2.20 -3.67
C THR A 110 8.72 -2.33 -2.15
N GLY A 111 7.99 -1.49 -1.43
CA GLY A 111 7.95 -1.53 0.04
C GLY A 111 7.42 -2.86 0.58
N LEU A 112 6.28 -3.33 0.06
CA LEU A 112 5.68 -4.60 0.46
C LEU A 112 6.52 -5.82 0.01
N GLY A 113 7.15 -5.73 -1.16
CA GLY A 113 8.07 -6.77 -1.64
C GLY A 113 9.31 -6.90 -0.75
N CYS A 114 9.88 -5.77 -0.30
CA CYS A 114 10.96 -5.77 0.68
C CYS A 114 10.49 -6.35 2.02
N ALA A 115 9.31 -5.96 2.52
CA ALA A 115 8.73 -6.49 3.76
C ALA A 115 8.60 -8.01 3.75
N LEU A 116 8.10 -8.58 2.65
CA LEU A 116 8.01 -10.04 2.46
C LEU A 116 9.39 -10.72 2.45
N ALA A 117 10.41 -10.08 1.86
CA ALA A 117 11.76 -10.64 1.81
C ALA A 117 12.48 -10.61 3.16
N THR A 118 12.08 -9.72 4.07
CA THR A 118 12.64 -9.58 5.42
C THR A 118 11.76 -10.18 6.51
N GLY A 119 10.68 -10.87 6.13
CA GLY A 119 9.68 -11.37 7.06
C GLY A 119 10.23 -12.42 8.04
N PRO A 120 9.76 -12.42 9.31
CA PRO A 120 10.23 -13.36 10.33
C PRO A 120 9.96 -14.84 9.96
N GLU A 121 9.03 -15.11 9.06
CA GLU A 121 8.76 -16.44 8.51
C GLU A 121 9.94 -17.07 7.75
N ILE A 122 10.86 -16.27 7.22
CA ILE A 122 12.06 -16.77 6.52
C ILE A 122 13.11 -17.25 7.53
N SER A 123 13.00 -16.80 8.78
CA SER A 123 13.96 -17.16 9.80
C SER A 123 13.68 -18.56 10.35
N THR A 124 14.51 -19.52 9.93
CA THR A 124 14.55 -20.92 10.36
C THR A 124 14.96 -21.11 11.83
N TYR A 125 14.72 -20.11 12.69
CA TYR A 125 15.16 -20.11 14.09
C TYR A 125 14.56 -21.26 14.92
N THR A 126 13.49 -21.91 14.45
CA THR A 126 12.94 -23.12 15.11
C THR A 126 13.92 -24.28 15.15
N ASP A 127 14.84 -24.41 14.20
CA ASP A 127 15.78 -25.54 14.14
C ASP A 127 16.83 -25.48 15.26
N GLY A 128 17.05 -24.29 15.84
CA GLY A 128 17.95 -24.09 16.98
C GLY A 128 17.32 -24.32 18.36
N ILE A 129 15.99 -24.44 18.46
CA ILE A 129 15.29 -24.52 19.76
C ILE A 129 15.08 -26.00 20.14
N GLN A 130 16.03 -26.56 20.91
CA GLN A 130 15.96 -27.96 21.36
C GLN A 130 15.03 -28.17 22.58
N ASN A 131 14.76 -27.12 23.36
CA ASN A 131 13.92 -27.20 24.56
C ASN A 131 12.43 -27.10 24.21
N ALA A 132 11.64 -28.14 24.53
CA ALA A 132 10.20 -28.18 24.26
C ALA A 132 9.43 -27.03 24.92
N ALA A 133 9.84 -26.58 26.11
CA ALA A 133 9.23 -25.44 26.78
C ALA A 133 9.50 -24.12 26.04
N ALA A 134 10.75 -23.93 25.56
CA ALA A 134 11.11 -22.78 24.75
C ALA A 134 10.38 -22.79 23.39
N LEU A 135 10.22 -23.97 22.77
CA LEU A 135 9.45 -24.10 21.52
C LEU A 135 7.96 -23.79 21.73
N HIS A 136 7.40 -24.16 22.88
CA HIS A 136 6.03 -23.82 23.24
C HIS A 136 5.84 -22.30 23.40
N GLU A 137 6.75 -21.64 24.13
CA GLU A 137 6.75 -20.18 24.27
C GLU A 137 6.97 -19.47 22.91
N TRP A 138 7.83 -20.00 22.05
CA TRP A 138 8.04 -19.50 20.68
C TRP A 138 6.75 -19.49 19.86
N LYS A 139 6.01 -20.61 19.82
CA LYS A 139 4.71 -20.70 19.14
C LYS A 139 3.65 -19.77 19.74
N GLN A 140 3.88 -19.34 20.98
CA GLN A 140 3.00 -18.48 21.75
C GLN A 140 3.39 -16.98 21.65
N LEU A 141 4.56 -16.65 21.12
CA LEU A 141 5.07 -15.28 20.92
C LEU A 141 4.38 -14.61 19.73
N VAL A 142 4.44 -15.25 18.56
CA VAL A 142 3.75 -14.79 17.34
C VAL A 142 2.51 -15.64 17.14
N PRO A 143 1.31 -15.03 17.04
CA PRO A 143 0.12 -15.79 16.73
C PRO A 143 0.28 -16.51 15.38
N GLY A 144 0.03 -17.82 15.32
CA GLY A 144 0.17 -18.59 14.08
C GLY A 144 -0.69 -18.09 12.91
N TRP A 145 -1.73 -17.31 13.19
CA TRP A 145 -2.55 -16.66 12.17
C TRP A 145 -1.88 -15.43 11.53
N TYR A 146 -0.90 -14.80 12.20
CA TYR A 146 -0.27 -13.56 11.74
C TYR A 146 0.40 -13.74 10.38
N ASN A 147 1.26 -14.75 10.21
CA ASN A 147 1.98 -14.96 8.94
C ASN A 147 1.03 -15.24 7.77
N ASN A 148 -0.01 -16.04 7.99
CA ASN A 148 -1.03 -16.32 6.98
C ASN A 148 -1.82 -15.06 6.62
N LEU A 149 -2.26 -14.31 7.64
CA LEU A 149 -2.99 -13.06 7.44
C LEU A 149 -2.14 -12.04 6.70
N HIS A 150 -0.88 -11.84 7.11
CA HIS A 150 0.06 -10.93 6.48
C HIS A 150 0.28 -11.30 5.01
N SER A 151 0.63 -12.56 4.72
CA SER A 151 0.88 -13.04 3.36
C SER A 151 -0.34 -12.86 2.44
N ILE A 152 -1.53 -13.25 2.92
CA ILE A 152 -2.79 -13.09 2.17
C ILE A 152 -3.08 -11.60 1.94
N THR A 153 -2.92 -10.78 2.96
CA THR A 153 -3.23 -9.35 2.90
C THR A 153 -2.31 -8.62 1.94
N VAL A 154 -1.00 -8.86 2.03
CA VAL A 154 -0.01 -8.32 1.09
C VAL A 154 -0.33 -8.76 -0.33
N PHE A 155 -0.58 -10.05 -0.56
CA PHE A 155 -0.95 -10.57 -1.88
C PHE A 155 -2.20 -9.86 -2.45
N LEU A 156 -3.26 -9.71 -1.65
CA LEU A 156 -4.49 -9.05 -2.07
C LEU A 156 -4.29 -7.55 -2.35
N ILE A 157 -3.44 -6.87 -1.58
CA ILE A 157 -3.07 -5.47 -1.84
C ILE A 157 -2.36 -5.37 -3.19
N LEU A 158 -1.33 -6.20 -3.44
CA LEU A 158 -0.57 -6.18 -4.68
C LEU A 158 -1.45 -6.51 -5.90
N ALA A 159 -2.31 -7.52 -5.78
CA ALA A 159 -3.28 -7.87 -6.82
C ALA A 159 -4.28 -6.73 -7.09
N GLY A 160 -4.82 -6.12 -6.04
CA GLY A 160 -5.76 -4.99 -6.12
C GLY A 160 -5.14 -3.76 -6.78
N LEU A 161 -3.89 -3.42 -6.41
CA LEU A 161 -3.15 -2.31 -7.01
C LEU A 161 -2.82 -2.58 -8.49
N THR A 162 -2.47 -3.82 -8.83
CA THR A 162 -2.23 -4.22 -10.23
C THR A 162 -3.48 -4.12 -11.07
N ALA A 163 -4.61 -4.62 -10.56
CA ALA A 163 -5.90 -4.51 -11.22
C ALA A 163 -6.31 -3.03 -11.39
N ALA A 164 -6.09 -2.19 -10.37
CA ALA A 164 -6.33 -0.75 -10.47
C ALA A 164 -5.45 -0.10 -11.54
N ALA A 165 -4.16 -0.41 -11.60
CA ALA A 165 -3.24 0.10 -12.62
C ALA A 165 -3.65 -0.32 -14.04
N LEU A 166 -4.06 -1.58 -14.24
CA LEU A 166 -4.58 -2.07 -15.51
C LEU A 166 -5.90 -1.39 -15.91
N LEU A 167 -6.76 -1.03 -14.95
CA LEU A 167 -7.95 -0.24 -15.25
C LEU A 167 -7.59 1.15 -15.78
N LEU A 168 -6.53 1.78 -15.25
CA LEU A 168 -6.07 3.12 -15.67
C LEU A 168 -5.55 3.20 -17.11
N THR A 169 -5.18 2.06 -17.72
CA THR A 169 -4.77 2.03 -19.13
C THR A 169 -5.95 2.02 -20.10
N LYS A 170 -7.18 1.79 -19.62
CA LYS A 170 -8.37 1.78 -20.49
C LYS A 170 -8.63 3.16 -21.09
N ARG A 171 -8.96 3.19 -22.39
CA ARG A 171 -9.19 4.42 -23.18
C ARG A 171 -10.22 5.38 -22.53
N GLU A 172 -11.24 4.83 -21.88
CA GLU A 172 -12.27 5.61 -21.17
C GLU A 172 -11.70 6.50 -20.05
N LEU A 173 -10.67 6.02 -19.35
CA LEU A 173 -9.98 6.76 -18.29
C LEU A 173 -9.06 7.83 -18.87
N VAL A 174 -8.45 7.57 -20.02
CA VAL A 174 -7.66 8.59 -20.74
C VAL A 174 -8.55 9.78 -21.13
N ALA A 175 -9.75 9.52 -21.63
CA ALA A 175 -10.72 10.56 -21.96
C ALA A 175 -11.21 11.32 -20.71
N PHE A 176 -11.45 10.61 -19.59
CA PHE A 176 -11.87 11.24 -18.34
C PHE A 176 -10.81 12.20 -17.78
N TYR A 177 -9.55 11.79 -17.71
CA TYR A 177 -8.45 12.65 -17.22
C TYR A 177 -7.99 13.70 -18.23
N GLY A 178 -8.36 13.57 -19.51
CA GLY A 178 -8.06 14.55 -20.57
C GLY A 178 -9.01 15.75 -20.61
N ARG A 179 -10.21 15.66 -20.01
CA ARG A 179 -11.24 16.72 -20.05
C ARG A 179 -10.97 17.93 -19.15
N SER A 180 -9.97 17.87 -18.28
CA SER A 180 -9.80 18.83 -17.18
C SER A 180 -8.67 19.83 -17.35
N ASP A 181 -8.23 20.08 -18.58
CA ASP A 181 -7.42 21.27 -18.87
C ASP A 181 -8.30 22.35 -19.50
N PRO A 182 -8.96 23.22 -18.70
CA PRO A 182 -9.26 24.57 -19.15
C PRO A 182 -7.98 25.42 -19.22
N GLU A 183 -6.87 24.97 -18.62
CA GLU A 183 -5.62 25.73 -18.52
C GLU A 183 -4.78 25.69 -19.81
N THR A 184 -4.99 24.74 -20.73
CA THR A 184 -4.41 24.80 -22.08
C THR A 184 -5.06 25.83 -23.01
N ASP A 185 -6.07 26.58 -22.55
CA ASP A 185 -6.57 27.76 -23.28
C ASP A 185 -5.55 28.92 -23.25
N THR A 186 -4.52 28.87 -22.39
CA THR A 186 -3.35 29.76 -22.56
C THR A 186 -2.52 29.43 -23.80
N GLY A 187 -2.57 28.18 -24.29
CA GLY A 187 -2.00 27.82 -25.59
C GLY A 187 -2.76 28.45 -26.76
N ASP A 188 -4.06 28.71 -26.59
CA ASP A 188 -4.86 29.45 -27.57
C ASP A 188 -4.60 30.96 -27.49
N LEU A 189 -4.26 31.48 -26.31
CA LEU A 189 -3.85 32.88 -26.14
C LEU A 189 -2.58 33.23 -26.95
N TRP A 190 -1.62 32.31 -27.05
CA TRP A 190 -0.47 32.47 -27.95
C TRP A 190 -0.82 32.22 -29.42
N SER A 191 -1.83 31.41 -29.71
CA SER A 191 -2.33 31.17 -31.07
C SER A 191 -3.03 32.41 -31.64
N HIS A 192 -3.80 33.11 -30.79
CA HIS A 192 -4.46 34.39 -31.09
C HIS A 192 -3.44 35.52 -31.30
N LEU A 193 -2.42 35.64 -30.43
CA LEU A 193 -1.36 36.64 -30.61
C LEU A 193 -0.56 36.42 -31.90
N ARG A 194 -0.36 35.17 -32.34
CA ARG A 194 0.34 34.87 -33.60
C ARG A 194 -0.49 35.20 -34.85
N ARG A 195 -1.81 35.27 -34.72
CA ARG A 195 -2.72 35.57 -35.84
C ARG A 195 -2.79 37.06 -36.14
N ASP A 196 -2.66 37.89 -35.10
CA ASP A 196 -2.72 39.35 -35.24
C ASP A 196 -1.47 39.92 -35.92
N ASP A 197 -0.27 39.35 -35.69
CA ASP A 197 0.96 39.81 -36.36
C ASP A 197 0.96 39.58 -37.88
N ASN A 198 0.36 38.48 -38.35
CA ASN A 198 0.29 38.18 -39.80
C ASN A 198 -0.72 39.04 -40.57
N SER A 199 -1.65 39.72 -39.88
CA SER A 199 -2.66 40.59 -40.53
C SER A 199 -2.19 42.03 -40.74
N ARG A 200 -1.05 42.42 -40.16
CA ARG A 200 -0.48 43.78 -40.28
C ARG A 200 0.61 43.91 -41.35
N SER A 201 1.02 42.79 -41.95
CA SER A 201 2.08 42.73 -42.95
C SER A 201 1.58 42.57 -44.40
N ALA A 202 0.27 42.72 -44.64
CA ALA A 202 -0.35 42.73 -45.96
C ALA A 202 -1.04 44.09 -46.20
#